data_AF-A0AA96W7T1-F1
#
_entry.id   AF-A0AA96W7T1-F1
#
_cell.length_a   1.000
_cell.length_b   1.000
_cell.length_c   1.000
_cell.angle_alpha   90.00
_cell.angle_beta   90.00
_cell.angle_gamma   90.00
#
_symmetry.space_group_name_H-M   'P 1'
#
loop_
_entity.id
_entity.type
_entity.pdbx_description
1 polymer ?
#
loop_
_entity_poly.entity_id
_entity_poly.type
_entity_poly.pdbx_seq_one_letter_code
_entity_poly.pdbx_strand_id
1 'polypeptide(L)' 'MLATGVLEDGCPYDVEITGRADRPVIGSARIRALVEQHTGKPVLLGPLGPRRDVDPGDPQTVLALLRQRTRLIDQRP' A
#
# COMPACT_ATOMS: atom_id res chain seq x y z
N MET A 1 -8.91 -0.73 -6.92
CA MET A 1 -7.74 -1.63 -6.99
C MET A 1 -7.69 -2.52 -5.77
N LEU A 2 -7.72 -3.82 -5.98
CA LEU A 2 -7.60 -4.85 -4.93
C LEU A 2 -6.15 -5.32 -4.82
N ALA A 3 -5.69 -5.58 -3.59
CA ALA A 3 -4.35 -6.08 -3.32
C ALA A 3 -4.39 -7.16 -2.24
N THR A 4 -3.78 -8.30 -2.53
CA THR A 4 -3.68 -9.43 -1.62
C THR A 4 -2.22 -9.71 -1.32
N GLY A 5 -1.89 -9.98 -0.07
CA GLY A 5 -0.51 -10.24 0.34
C GLY A 5 -0.39 -10.73 1.77
N VAL A 6 0.85 -10.68 2.27
CA VAL A 6 1.19 -11.15 3.62
C VAL A 6 2.10 -10.10 4.28
N LEU A 7 1.78 -9.77 5.54
CA LEU A 7 2.59 -8.90 6.39
C LEU A 7 3.90 -9.58 6.81
N GLU A 8 4.84 -8.82 7.38
CA GLU A 8 6.13 -9.36 7.86
C GLU A 8 5.97 -10.44 8.94
N ASP A 9 4.88 -10.39 9.72
CA ASP A 9 4.53 -11.37 10.75
C ASP A 9 3.82 -12.62 10.19
N GLY A 10 3.66 -12.73 8.88
CA GLY A 10 3.00 -13.86 8.23
C GLY A 10 1.47 -13.76 8.15
N CYS A 11 0.86 -12.69 8.66
CA CYS A 11 -0.59 -12.52 8.59
C CYS A 11 -1.03 -12.15 7.15
N PRO A 12 -1.96 -12.90 6.54
CA PRO A 12 -2.48 -12.56 5.22
C PRO A 12 -3.39 -11.33 5.28
N TYR A 13 -3.50 -10.62 4.17
CA TYR A 13 -4.46 -9.55 3.99
C TYR A 13 -5.07 -9.58 2.58
N ASP A 14 -6.31 -9.12 2.49
CA ASP A 14 -6.98 -8.76 1.25
C ASP A 14 -7.60 -7.38 1.46
N VAL A 15 -7.21 -6.42 0.61
CA VAL A 15 -7.58 -5.02 0.80
C VAL A 15 -7.96 -4.35 -0.50
N GLU A 16 -8.82 -3.34 -0.38
CA GLU A 16 -9.10 -2.39 -1.45
C GLU A 16 -8.31 -1.10 -1.21
N ILE A 17 -7.54 -0.68 -2.20
CA ILE A 17 -6.90 0.64 -2.27
C ILE A 17 -7.84 1.58 -3.04
N THR A 18 -8.27 2.63 -2.38
CA THR A 18 -9.45 3.42 -2.78
C THR A 18 -9.11 4.68 -3.57
N GLY A 19 -7.89 5.22 -3.43
CA GLY A 19 -7.52 6.54 -3.95
C GLY A 19 -8.18 7.71 -3.22
N ARG A 20 -8.61 7.51 -1.98
CA ARG A 20 -9.20 8.56 -1.13
C ARG A 20 -8.30 8.85 0.06
N ALA A 21 -7.83 10.08 0.19
CA ALA A 21 -6.85 10.43 1.23
C ALA A 21 -7.37 10.21 2.66
N ASP A 22 -8.66 10.39 2.90
CA ASP A 22 -9.34 10.17 4.19
C ASP A 22 -9.60 8.68 4.49
N ARG A 23 -9.59 7.83 3.46
CA ARG A 23 -9.83 6.40 3.58
C ARG A 23 -9.00 5.63 2.53
N PRO A 24 -7.66 5.61 2.64
CA PRO A 24 -6.80 5.09 1.58
C PRO A 24 -6.98 3.58 1.32
N VAL A 25 -7.33 2.84 2.38
CA VAL A 25 -7.45 1.38 2.35
C VAL A 25 -8.69 0.89 3.10
N ILE A 26 -9.37 -0.11 2.56
CA ILE A 26 -10.49 -0.85 3.19
C ILE A 26 -10.11 -2.33 3.30
N GLY A 27 -10.61 -3.03 4.32
CA GLY A 27 -10.43 -4.48 4.50
C GLY A 27 -9.37 -4.86 5.55
N SER A 28 -8.45 -3.96 5.90
CA SER A 28 -7.47 -4.20 6.97
C SER A 28 -7.05 -2.94 7.70
N ALA A 29 -7.31 -2.91 9.02
CA ALA A 29 -6.88 -1.82 9.89
C ALA A 29 -5.35 -1.72 10.00
N ARG A 30 -4.63 -2.85 9.95
CA ARG A 30 -3.17 -2.89 9.99
C ARG A 30 -2.56 -2.27 8.73
N ILE A 31 -3.11 -2.60 7.56
CA ILE A 31 -2.64 -2.01 6.30
C ILE A 31 -2.94 -0.51 6.26
N ARG A 32 -4.12 -0.09 6.72
CA ARG A 32 -4.43 1.34 6.86
C ARG A 32 -3.42 2.07 7.76
N ALA A 33 -3.14 1.52 8.94
CA ALA A 33 -2.15 2.10 9.86
C ALA A 33 -0.74 2.13 9.25
N LEU A 34 -0.36 1.11 8.48
CA LEU A 34 0.92 1.09 7.77
C LEU A 34 1.05 2.25 6.78
N VAL A 35 -0.02 2.55 6.03
CA VAL A 35 -0.08 3.70 5.10
C VAL A 35 0.05 5.01 5.88
N GLU A 36 -0.74 5.20 6.93
CA GLU A 36 -0.72 6.41 7.76
C GLU A 36 0.67 6.68 8.37
N GLN A 37 1.37 5.64 8.84
CA GLN A 37 2.72 5.75 9.38
C GLN A 37 3.81 6.09 8.34
N HIS A 38 3.51 5.90 7.06
CA HIS A 38 4.45 6.12 5.96
C HIS A 38 4.07 7.28 5.05
N THR A 39 2.92 7.94 5.27
CA THR A 39 2.55 9.18 4.59
C THR A 39 3.71 10.18 4.59
N GLY A 40 4.01 10.75 3.42
CA GLY A 40 5.11 11.70 3.24
C GLY A 40 6.52 11.08 3.20
N LYS A 41 6.66 9.75 3.36
CA LYS A 41 7.96 9.08 3.20
C LYS A 41 8.15 8.63 1.75
N PRO A 42 9.38 8.65 1.22
CA PRO A 42 9.63 8.25 -0.15
C PRO A 42 9.46 6.74 -0.35
N VAL A 43 8.79 6.37 -1.45
CA VAL A 43 8.67 5.01 -2.00
C VAL A 43 9.07 5.00 -3.48
N LEU A 44 9.50 3.85 -3.97
CA LEU A 44 9.82 3.61 -5.38
C LEU A 44 8.58 2.99 -6.03
N LEU A 45 8.06 3.63 -7.09
CA LEU A 45 6.85 3.14 -7.78
C LEU A 45 7.04 1.80 -8.50
N GLY A 46 8.28 1.39 -8.71
CA GLY A 46 8.66 0.09 -9.23
C GLY A 46 10.14 -0.20 -8.91
N PRO A 47 10.66 -1.38 -9.26
CA PRO A 47 12.02 -1.80 -8.92
C PRO A 47 13.11 -0.78 -9.30
N LEU A 48 12.91 -0.08 -10.43
CA LEU A 48 13.78 0.98 -10.95
C LEU A 48 12.97 2.27 -11.25
N GLY A 49 11.81 2.41 -10.60
CA GLY A 49 10.90 3.54 -10.85
C GLY A 49 11.34 4.82 -10.14
N PRO A 50 10.67 5.96 -10.46
CA PRO A 50 10.90 7.20 -9.74
C PRO A 50 10.52 7.04 -8.26
N ARG A 51 11.20 7.83 -7.41
CA ARG A 51 10.79 8.01 -6.02
C ARG A 51 9.66 9.02 -5.95
N ARG A 52 8.62 8.70 -5.18
CA ARG A 52 7.54 9.61 -4.80
C ARG A 52 7.23 9.44 -3.33
N ASP A 53 6.81 10.50 -2.68
CA ASP A 53 6.33 10.40 -1.31
C ASP A 53 4.98 9.67 -1.30
N VAL A 54 4.75 8.87 -0.25
CA VAL A 54 3.47 8.20 -0.05
C VAL A 54 2.38 9.24 0.13
N ASP A 55 1.44 9.23 -0.80
CA ASP A 55 0.20 10.01 -0.77
C ASP A 55 -0.98 9.04 -0.60
N PRO A 56 -1.71 9.09 0.53
CA PRO A 56 -2.91 8.28 0.76
C PRO A 56 -3.99 8.43 -0.34
N GLY A 57 -4.01 9.55 -1.06
CA GLY A 57 -4.90 9.79 -2.19
C GLY A 57 -4.40 9.20 -3.52
N ASP A 58 -3.14 8.77 -3.63
CA ASP A 58 -2.58 8.16 -4.83
C ASP A 58 -2.45 6.63 -4.66
N PRO A 59 -3.32 5.83 -5.31
CA PRO A 59 -3.27 4.37 -5.25
C PRO A 59 -1.91 3.77 -5.62
N GLN A 60 -1.16 4.41 -6.52
CA GLN A 60 0.14 3.89 -6.97
C GLN A 60 1.20 4.00 -5.89
N THR A 61 1.19 5.08 -5.10
CA THR A 61 2.15 5.23 -3.99
C THR A 61 1.80 4.29 -2.83
N VAL A 62 0.50 4.07 -2.57
CA VAL A 62 0.02 3.10 -1.58
C VAL A 62 0.41 1.68 -2.00
N LEU A 63 0.21 1.30 -3.26
CA LEU A 63 0.64 0.01 -3.78
C LEU A 63 2.16 -0.17 -3.71
N ALA A 64 2.92 0.86 -4.07
CA ALA A 64 4.37 0.85 -3.98
C ALA A 64 4.84 0.63 -2.54
N LEU A 65 4.19 1.27 -1.56
CA LEU A 65 4.45 1.03 -0.15
C LEU A 65 4.20 -0.44 0.23
N LEU A 66 3.07 -1.02 -0.18
CA LEU A 66 2.78 -2.43 0.10
C LEU A 66 3.84 -3.35 -0.49
N ARG A 67 4.23 -3.15 -1.76
CA ARG A 67 5.31 -3.95 -2.39
C ARG A 67 6.64 -3.88 -1.65
N GLN A 68 6.93 -2.78 -0.96
CA GLN A 68 8.19 -2.59 -0.24
C GLN A 68 8.16 -3.09 1.20
N ARG A 69 7.00 -3.05 1.85
CA ARG A 69 6.86 -3.34 3.29
C ARG A 69 6.12 -4.63 3.59
N THR A 70 5.53 -5.25 2.58
CA THR A 70 4.83 -6.52 2.69
C THR A 70 5.24 -7.44 1.54
N ARG A 71 4.87 -8.71 1.65
CA ARG A 71 4.95 -9.63 0.53
C ARG A 71 3.63 -9.56 -0.24
N LEU A 72 3.60 -8.72 -1.28
CA LEU A 72 2.47 -8.67 -2.22
C LEU A 72 2.39 -9.98 -3.01
N ILE A 73 1.21 -10.58 -3.07
CA ILE A 73 0.94 -11.84 -3.79
C ILE A 73 0.18 -11.58 -5.08
N ASP A 74 -0.91 -10.81 -5.01
CA ASP A 74 -1.76 -10.50 -6.15
C ASP A 74 -2.20 -9.04 -6.11
N GLN A 75 -2.47 -8.48 -7.29
CA GLN A 75 -3.06 -7.16 -7.45
C GLN A 75 -3.99 -7.16 -8.65
N ARG A 76 -5.17 -6.57 -8.47
CA ARG A 76 -6.21 -6.46 -9.50
C ARG A 76 -6.67 -5.00 -9.61
N PRO A 77 -6.83 -4.45 -10.82
CA PRO A 77 -7.29 -3.07 -11.01
C PRO A 77 -8.63 -2.81 -10.32
#